data_AF-A0A2G9UNU4-F1
#
_entry.id   AF-A0A2G9UNU4-F1
#
_cell.length_a   1.000
_cell.length_b   1.000
_cell.length_c   1.000
_cell.angle_alpha   90.00
_cell.angle_beta   90.00
_cell.angle_gamma   90.00
#
_symmetry.space_group_name_H-M   'P 1'
#
loop_
_entity.id
_entity.type
_entity.pdbx_description
1 polymer ?
#
loop_
_entity_poly.entity_id
_entity_poly.type
_entity_poly.pdbx_seq_one_letter_code
_entity_poly.pdbx_strand_id
1 'polypeptide(L)'
;MLAAIYATTSMPTRKESSESMEEEDDGEEWECGTDAFSKYISENQIELDCPHLKKNVNGCCVKHDKCYDDQLGRKFCDDTFCGCLN
;
A
#
# COMPACT_ATOMS: atom_id res chain seq x y z
N MET A 1 -27.10 29.96 -17.23
CA MET A 1 -25.85 29.18 -17.28
C MET A 1 -25.49 28.83 -15.84
N LEU A 2 -25.68 27.58 -15.43
CA LEU A 2 -25.39 27.14 -14.06
C LEU A 2 -23.89 26.81 -13.99
N ALA A 3 -23.14 27.58 -13.22
CA ALA A 3 -21.73 27.31 -12.97
C ALA A 3 -21.61 26.13 -12.00
N ALA A 4 -21.09 25.00 -12.49
CA ALA A 4 -20.70 23.88 -11.64
C ALA A 4 -19.41 24.26 -10.91
N ILE A 5 -19.50 24.40 -9.59
CA ILE A 5 -18.36 24.65 -8.71
C ILE A 5 -17.69 23.29 -8.49
N TYR A 6 -16.69 22.95 -9.30
CA TYR A 6 -15.88 21.75 -9.08
C TYR A 6 -14.96 22.03 -7.89
N ALA A 7 -15.29 21.48 -6.73
CA ALA A 7 -14.40 21.48 -5.58
C ALA A 7 -13.21 20.56 -5.89
N THR A 8 -12.06 21.13 -6.23
CA THR A 8 -10.80 20.40 -6.32
C THR A 8 -10.28 20.19 -4.90
N THR A 9 -10.52 19.02 -4.31
CA THR A 9 -9.78 18.63 -3.09
C THR A 9 -8.35 18.34 -3.49
N SER A 10 -7.49 19.35 -3.40
CA SER A 10 -6.06 19.20 -3.59
C SER A 10 -5.50 18.36 -2.44
N MET A 11 -4.96 17.19 -2.76
CA MET A 11 -4.16 16.41 -1.80
C MET A 11 -2.90 17.21 -1.46
N PRO A 12 -2.44 17.21 -0.19
CA PRO A 12 -1.23 17.90 0.18
C PRO A 12 -0.02 17.22 -0.49
N THR A 13 0.64 17.93 -1.41
CA THR A 13 1.99 17.59 -1.83
C THR A 13 2.92 17.82 -0.63
N ARG A 14 3.52 16.74 -0.10
CA ARG A 14 4.61 16.89 0.87
C ARG A 14 5.78 17.57 0.16
N LYS A 15 6.07 18.78 0.63
CA LYS A 15 7.26 19.55 0.33
C LYS A 15 8.45 18.83 0.98
N GLU A 16 9.47 18.50 0.20
CA GLU A 16 10.78 18.14 0.76
C GLU A 16 11.28 19.26 1.66
N SER A 17 11.59 18.92 2.91
CA SER A 17 12.50 19.70 3.76
C SER A 17 13.05 18.80 4.87
N SER A 18 14.31 18.40 4.64
CA SER A 18 15.44 18.40 5.59
C SER A 18 15.35 17.58 6.88
N GLU A 19 16.18 16.54 6.90
CA GLU A 19 16.99 16.02 8.00
C GLU A 19 16.30 15.64 9.32
N SER A 20 16.03 14.34 9.47
CA SER A 20 16.18 13.66 10.76
C SER A 20 16.39 12.16 10.57
N MET A 21 17.61 11.73 10.87
CA MET A 21 18.03 10.38 11.27
C MET A 21 17.61 9.26 10.30
N GLU A 22 18.56 8.89 9.43
CA GLU A 22 18.58 7.59 8.77
C GLU A 22 18.74 6.52 9.85
N GLU A 23 17.64 6.12 10.46
CA GLU A 23 17.52 4.73 10.87
C GLU A 23 17.46 3.95 9.55
N GLU A 24 18.47 3.12 9.28
CA GLU A 24 18.38 2.10 8.24
C GLU A 24 17.27 1.13 8.69
N ASP A 25 16.02 1.53 8.46
CA ASP A 25 14.86 0.67 8.51
C ASP A 25 15.08 -0.36 7.40
N ASP A 26 15.51 -1.55 7.80
CA ASP A 26 15.48 -2.75 6.96
C ASP A 26 14.03 -3.19 6.64
N GLY A 27 13.05 -2.33 6.95
CA GLY A 27 11.67 -2.41 6.56
C GLY A 27 11.51 -2.40 5.04
N GLU A 28 11.10 -3.54 4.51
CA GLU A 28 10.62 -3.65 3.13
C GLU A 28 9.53 -2.60 2.87
N GLU A 29 9.61 -1.91 1.72
CA GLU A 29 8.59 -0.94 1.28
C GLU A 29 7.19 -1.56 1.34
N TRP A 30 6.21 -0.78 1.81
CA TRP A 30 4.84 -1.25 1.93
C TRP A 30 4.16 -1.32 0.56
N GLU A 31 3.81 -2.54 0.14
CA GLU A 31 3.28 -2.84 -1.18
C GLU A 31 1.76 -3.10 -1.20
N CYS A 32 1.11 -3.29 -0.05
CA CYS A 32 -0.33 -3.56 -0.05
C CYS A 32 -1.17 -2.33 -0.46
N GLY A 33 -1.51 -2.20 -1.74
CA GLY A 33 -2.40 -1.18 -2.26
C GLY A 33 -2.16 -0.93 -3.75
N THR A 34 -3.16 -0.40 -4.45
CA THR A 34 -3.06 -0.16 -5.91
C THR A 34 -2.39 1.16 -6.28
N ASP A 35 -2.42 2.12 -5.36
CA ASP A 35 -1.90 3.47 -5.55
C ASP A 35 -1.39 4.05 -4.22
N ALA A 36 -0.66 5.16 -4.28
CA ALA A 36 -0.02 5.77 -3.11
C ALA A 36 -0.99 6.10 -1.97
N PHE A 37 -2.23 6.51 -2.29
CA PHE A 37 -3.22 6.81 -1.26
C PHE A 37 -3.70 5.53 -0.58
N SER A 38 -4.04 4.50 -1.36
CA SER A 38 -4.47 3.21 -0.81
C SER A 38 -3.37 2.52 0.00
N LYS A 39 -2.10 2.57 -0.45
CA LYS A 39 -0.92 2.06 0.28
C LYS A 39 -0.75 2.76 1.62
N TYR A 40 -0.83 4.10 1.63
CA TYR A 40 -0.75 4.87 2.87
C TYR A 40 -1.84 4.47 3.87
N ILE A 41 -3.09 4.37 3.41
CA ILE A 41 -4.24 4.06 4.27
C ILE A 41 -4.18 2.63 4.82
N SER A 42 -3.75 1.66 4.02
CA SER A 42 -3.61 0.27 4.46
C SER A 42 -2.43 0.06 5.39
N GLU A 43 -1.30 0.75 5.16
CA GLU A 43 -0.13 0.70 6.04
C GLU A 43 -0.48 1.24 7.43
N ASN A 44 -1.08 2.43 7.49
CA ASN A 44 -1.47 3.03 8.76
C ASN A 44 -2.45 2.13 9.54
N GLN A 45 -3.37 1.44 8.85
CA GLN A 45 -4.29 0.51 9.51
C GLN A 45 -3.55 -0.69 10.13
N ILE A 46 -2.64 -1.34 9.39
CA ILE A 46 -1.93 -2.51 9.94
C ILE A 46 -1.00 -2.11 11.08
N GLU A 47 -0.37 -0.93 11.00
CA GLU A 47 0.51 -0.41 12.06
C GLU A 47 -0.23 -0.15 13.36
N LEU A 48 -1.46 0.36 13.28
CA LEU A 48 -2.28 0.69 14.44
C LEU A 48 -2.93 -0.56 15.07
N ASP A 49 -3.51 -1.43 14.24
CA ASP A 49 -4.37 -2.51 14.74
C ASP A 49 -3.58 -3.82 14.95
N CYS A 50 -2.65 -4.14 14.05
CA CYS A 50 -1.99 -5.43 13.97
C CYS A 50 -0.49 -5.32 13.60
N PRO A 51 0.34 -4.53 14.32
CA PRO A 51 1.72 -4.25 13.91
C PRO A 51 2.59 -5.51 13.79
N HIS A 52 2.32 -6.53 14.60
CA HIS A 52 3.01 -7.82 14.56
C HIS A 52 2.78 -8.60 13.26
N LEU A 53 1.74 -8.27 12.48
CA LEU A 53 1.45 -8.88 11.18
C LEU A 53 2.01 -8.08 10.01
N LYS A 54 2.49 -6.84 10.21
CA LYS A 54 2.90 -5.92 9.13
C LYS A 54 3.80 -6.60 8.10
N LYS A 55 4.91 -7.22 8.56
CA LYS A 55 5.86 -7.91 7.69
C LYS A 55 5.25 -9.08 6.93
N ASN A 56 4.43 -9.90 7.59
CA ASN A 56 3.81 -11.07 6.95
C ASN A 56 2.79 -10.65 5.87
N VAL A 57 1.90 -9.72 6.22
CA VAL A 57 0.89 -9.19 5.31
C VAL A 57 1.55 -8.52 4.11
N ASN A 58 2.57 -7.69 4.32
CA ASN A 58 3.31 -7.06 3.23
C ASN A 58 3.92 -8.08 2.28
N GLY A 59 4.57 -9.11 2.81
CA GLY A 59 5.15 -10.19 2.01
C GLY A 59 4.12 -10.95 1.17
N CYS A 60 2.86 -11.02 1.60
CA CYS A 60 1.78 -11.57 0.78
C CYS A 60 1.39 -10.63 -0.37
N CYS A 61 1.37 -9.31 -0.14
CA CYS A 61 1.09 -8.32 -1.18
C CYS A 61 2.18 -8.30 -2.25
N VAL A 62 3.46 -8.31 -1.86
CA VAL A 62 4.59 -8.41 -2.80
C VAL A 62 4.45 -9.63 -3.74
N LYS A 63 4.06 -10.79 -3.19
CA LYS A 63 3.82 -12.00 -4.00
C LYS A 63 2.59 -11.89 -4.89
N HIS A 64 1.55 -11.20 -4.43
CA HIS A 64 0.31 -11.00 -5.17
C HIS A 64 0.49 -10.07 -6.36
N ASP A 65 1.21 -8.95 -6.17
CA ASP A 65 1.57 -8.03 -7.24
C ASP A 65 2.44 -8.72 -8.29
N LYS A 66 3.46 -9.47 -7.84
CA LYS A 66 4.26 -10.30 -8.75
C LYS A 66 3.41 -11.30 -9.53
N CYS A 67 2.42 -11.93 -8.90
CA CYS A 67 1.53 -12.86 -9.59
C CYS A 67 0.71 -12.20 -10.71
N TYR A 68 0.30 -10.94 -10.50
CA TYR A 68 -0.36 -10.13 -11.53
C TYR A 68 0.61 -9.71 -12.63
N ASP A 69 1.83 -9.29 -12.29
CA ASP A 69 2.88 -8.96 -13.28
C ASP A 69 3.22 -10.14 -14.17
N ASP A 70 3.31 -11.34 -13.58
CA ASP A 70 3.55 -12.61 -14.27
C ASP A 70 2.30 -13.11 -15.04
N GLN A 71 1.15 -12.41 -14.94
CA GLN A 71 -0.10 -12.70 -15.64
C GLN A 71 -0.62 -14.13 -15.42
N LEU A 72 -0.46 -14.67 -14.21
CA LEU A 72 -0.84 -16.05 -13.88
C LEU A 72 -2.36 -16.27 -13.74
N GLY A 73 -3.13 -15.18 -13.82
CA GLY A 73 -4.59 -15.19 -13.84
C GLY A 73 -5.19 -14.78 -12.49
N ARG A 74 -6.19 -13.89 -12.55
CA ARG A 74 -6.83 -13.26 -11.38
C ARG A 74 -7.20 -14.25 -10.28
N LYS A 75 -8.01 -15.27 -10.62
CA LYS A 75 -8.50 -16.23 -9.63
C LYS A 75 -7.35 -16.97 -8.93
N PHE A 76 -6.32 -17.37 -9.68
CA PHE A 76 -5.16 -18.05 -9.10
C PHE A 76 -4.38 -17.12 -8.16
N CYS A 77 -4.14 -15.87 -8.55
CA CYS A 77 -3.44 -14.89 -7.73
C CYS A 77 -4.21 -14.57 -6.44
N ASP A 78 -5.52 -14.34 -6.56
CA ASP A 78 -6.37 -14.00 -5.41
C ASP A 78 -6.51 -15.19 -4.45
N ASP A 79 -6.69 -16.42 -4.96
CA ASP A 79 -6.75 -17.63 -4.13
C ASP A 79 -5.41 -17.88 -3.41
N THR A 80 -4.27 -17.64 -4.08
CA THR A 80 -2.92 -17.75 -3.51
C THR A 80 -2.67 -16.69 -2.43
N PHE A 81 -3.07 -15.46 -2.69
CA PHE A 81 -3.01 -14.36 -1.72
C PHE A 81 -3.84 -14.66 -0.47
N CYS A 82 -5.09 -15.10 -0.65
CA CYS A 82 -5.94 -15.53 0.46
C CYS A 82 -5.30 -16.66 1.29
N GLY A 83 -4.61 -17.59 0.63
CA GLY A 83 -3.86 -18.65 1.30
C GLY A 83 -2.64 -18.15 2.09
N CYS A 84 -2.00 -17.09 1.63
CA CYS A 84 -0.82 -16.49 2.28
C CYS A 84 -1.17 -15.76 3.58
N LEU A 85 -2.36 -15.19 3.69
CA LEU A 85 -2.80 -14.41 4.85
C LEU A 85 -3.16 -15.24 6.10
N ASN A 86 -3.16 -16.58 6.02
CA ASN A 86 -3.58 -17.50 7.11
C ASN A 86 -2.42 -18.05 7.93
#